data_AF-A0A834SEV8-F1
#
_entry.id   AF-A0A834SEV8-F1
#
_cell.length_a   1.000
_cell.length_b   1.000
_cell.length_c   1.000
_cell.angle_alpha   90.00
_cell.angle_beta   90.00
_cell.angle_gamma   90.00
#
_symmetry.space_group_name_H-M   'P 1'
#
loop_
_entity.id
_entity.type
_entity.pdbx_description
1 polymer ?
#
loop_
_entity_poly.entity_id
_entity_poly.type
_entity_poly.pdbx_seq_one_letter_code
_entity_poly.pdbx_strand_id
1 'polypeptide(L)'
;MKSSLSKLKRIALHKSAEKEKTDFQLVAKFDELAQAAKDMQDMRNCYDSLLSAAAATANSAYEFSESLREMGTFLLEKTALNDDEESGKVLGKLGRVQLQLQKLLDNYRSHIILTITNPAESLLNELRTVEDISYDSRFELIRQAIDAVRGVN
;
A
#
# COMPACT_ATOMS: atom_id res chain seq x y z
N MET A 1 -62.24 -35.82 38.43
CA MET A 1 -61.29 -34.73 38.16
C MET A 1 -60.08 -34.94 39.06
N LYS A 2 -58.93 -35.32 38.48
CA LYS A 2 -57.68 -35.60 39.20
C LYS A 2 -56.61 -34.64 38.68
N SER A 3 -55.81 -34.12 39.61
CA SER A 3 -54.92 -32.97 39.51
C SER A 3 -53.72 -33.15 38.57
N SER A 4 -53.35 -32.10 37.83
CA SER A 4 -52.08 -31.98 37.12
C SER A 4 -51.38 -30.66 37.48
N LEU A 5 -50.60 -30.69 38.57
CA LEU A 5 -49.78 -29.55 39.03
C LEU A 5 -48.31 -29.96 39.24
N SER A 6 -47.73 -30.71 38.31
CA SER A 6 -46.33 -31.19 38.40
C SER A 6 -45.39 -30.71 37.30
N LYS A 7 -45.71 -29.62 36.58
CA LYS A 7 -44.87 -29.13 35.45
C LYS A 7 -44.43 -27.66 35.48
N LEU A 8 -44.34 -27.03 36.65
CA LEU A 8 -43.73 -25.69 36.79
C LEU A 8 -42.43 -25.74 37.60
N LYS A 9 -41.44 -26.47 37.10
CA LYS A 9 -40.05 -26.37 37.59
C LYS A 9 -39.02 -26.50 36.47
N ARG A 10 -39.20 -25.74 35.40
CA ARG A 10 -38.17 -25.55 34.36
C ARG A 10 -38.35 -24.24 33.59
N ILE A 11 -38.28 -23.11 34.28
CA ILE A 11 -38.02 -21.81 33.64
C ILE A 11 -37.06 -21.03 34.56
N ALA A 12 -35.80 -21.46 34.61
CA ALA A 12 -34.72 -20.71 35.26
C ALA A 12 -33.36 -20.93 34.59
N LEU A 13 -33.32 -21.48 33.36
CA LEU A 13 -32.07 -21.88 32.69
C LEU A 13 -31.89 -21.29 31.29
N HIS A 14 -32.75 -20.37 30.84
CA HIS A 14 -32.64 -19.78 29.49
C HIS A 14 -31.97 -18.40 29.45
N LYS A 15 -31.52 -17.83 30.58
CA LYS A 15 -30.88 -16.49 30.58
C LYS A 15 -29.35 -16.52 30.43
N SER A 16 -28.70 -17.68 30.52
CA SER A 16 -27.25 -17.82 30.34
C SER A 16 -26.83 -18.11 28.89
N ALA A 17 -27.67 -18.78 28.11
CA ALA A 17 -27.34 -19.18 26.73
C ALA A 17 -27.36 -18.02 25.72
N GLU A 18 -28.16 -16.97 25.96
CA GLU A 18 -28.16 -15.75 25.14
C GLU A 18 -26.92 -14.88 25.41
N LYS A 19 -26.46 -14.86 26.66
CA LYS A 19 -25.29 -14.09 27.09
C LYS A 19 -23.98 -14.67 26.54
N GLU A 20 -23.80 -15.99 26.63
CA GLU A 20 -22.65 -16.69 26.03
C GLU A 20 -22.58 -16.50 24.51
N LYS A 21 -23.71 -16.64 23.80
CA LYS A 21 -23.73 -16.43 22.33
C LYS A 21 -23.31 -15.01 21.92
N THR A 22 -23.63 -14.01 22.75
CA THR A 22 -23.27 -12.61 22.48
C THR A 22 -21.78 -12.37 22.73
N ASP A 23 -21.21 -12.96 23.79
CA ASP A 23 -19.78 -12.87 24.11
C ASP A 23 -18.90 -13.57 23.05
N PHE A 24 -19.25 -14.80 22.62
CA PHE A 24 -18.51 -15.51 21.58
C PHE A 24 -18.54 -14.77 20.23
N GLN A 25 -19.65 -14.10 19.92
CA GLN A 25 -19.78 -13.31 18.69
C GLN A 25 -18.99 -11.99 18.75
N LEU A 26 -18.87 -11.38 19.93
CA LEU A 26 -18.01 -10.21 20.15
C LEU A 26 -16.52 -10.56 20.04
N VAL A 27 -16.09 -11.67 20.66
CA VAL A 27 -14.70 -12.14 20.59
C VAL A 27 -14.27 -12.43 19.14
N ALA A 28 -15.11 -13.12 18.37
CA ALA A 28 -14.82 -13.38 16.94
C ALA A 28 -14.65 -12.10 16.12
N LYS A 29 -15.47 -11.07 16.38
CA LYS A 29 -15.35 -9.75 15.73
C LYS A 29 -14.06 -9.02 16.12
N PHE A 30 -13.60 -9.14 17.36
CA PHE A 30 -12.33 -8.56 17.79
C PHE A 30 -11.14 -9.24 17.10
N ASP A 31 -11.15 -10.56 16.96
CA ASP A 31 -10.08 -11.31 16.28
C ASP A 31 -10.04 -10.98 14.78
N GLU A 32 -11.20 -10.91 14.11
CA GLU A 32 -11.29 -10.49 12.70
C GLU A 32 -10.76 -9.06 12.48
N LEU A 33 -11.09 -8.13 13.38
CA LEU A 33 -10.58 -6.75 13.30
C LEU A 33 -9.08 -6.65 13.61
N ALA A 34 -8.57 -7.47 14.54
CA ALA A 34 -7.15 -7.54 14.82
C ALA A 34 -6.37 -8.06 13.61
N GLN A 35 -6.89 -9.10 12.94
CA GLN A 35 -6.30 -9.62 11.71
C GLN A 35 -6.36 -8.59 10.58
N ALA A 36 -7.52 -7.95 10.37
CA ALA A 36 -7.65 -6.90 9.35
C ALA A 36 -6.70 -5.72 9.61
N ALA A 37 -6.52 -5.31 10.87
CA ALA A 37 -5.56 -4.25 11.23
C ALA A 37 -4.12 -4.64 10.90
N LYS A 38 -3.76 -5.92 11.13
CA LYS A 38 -2.45 -6.44 10.74
C LYS A 38 -2.27 -6.45 9.22
N ASP A 39 -3.26 -6.94 8.49
CA ASP A 39 -3.21 -7.01 7.02
C ASP A 39 -3.09 -5.61 6.41
N MET A 40 -3.80 -4.60 6.95
CA MET A 40 -3.68 -3.20 6.54
C MET A 40 -2.26 -2.66 6.79
N GLN A 41 -1.69 -2.94 7.95
CA GLN A 41 -0.32 -2.53 8.26
C GLN A 41 0.71 -3.18 7.31
N ASP A 42 0.53 -4.46 6.99
CA ASP A 42 1.40 -5.18 6.05
C ASP A 42 1.27 -4.62 4.62
N MET A 43 0.05 -4.30 4.17
CA MET A 43 -0.20 -3.62 2.89
C MET A 43 0.47 -2.24 2.84
N ARG A 44 0.34 -1.44 3.90
CA ARG A 44 0.97 -0.12 4.03
C ARG A 44 2.49 -0.24 3.89
N ASN A 45 3.11 -1.18 4.60
CA ASN A 45 4.54 -1.42 4.53
C ASN A 45 5.00 -1.86 3.13
N CYS A 46 4.17 -2.64 2.43
CA CYS A 46 4.43 -3.04 1.05
C CYS A 46 4.43 -1.84 0.11
N TYR A 47 3.43 -0.95 0.18
CA TYR A 47 3.38 0.26 -0.63
C TYR A 47 4.51 1.24 -0.31
N ASP A 48 4.85 1.46 0.96
CA ASP A 48 5.98 2.30 1.36
C ASP A 48 7.30 1.75 0.78
N SER A 49 7.51 0.43 0.84
CA SER A 49 8.70 -0.22 0.26
C SER A 49 8.74 -0.12 -1.27
N LEU A 50 7.59 -0.30 -1.93
CA LEU A 50 7.47 -0.17 -3.39
C LEU A 50 7.75 1.27 -3.83
N LEU A 51 7.21 2.27 -3.13
CA LEU A 51 7.45 3.69 -3.40
C LEU A 51 8.92 4.06 -3.21
N SER A 52 9.56 3.55 -2.15
CA SER A 52 11.00 3.73 -1.92
C SER A 52 11.83 3.14 -3.06
N ALA A 53 11.53 1.90 -3.47
CA ALA A 53 12.21 1.26 -4.60
C ALA A 53 11.97 1.99 -5.93
N ALA A 54 10.75 2.45 -6.18
CA ALA A 54 10.40 3.22 -7.37
C ALA A 54 11.15 4.56 -7.41
N ALA A 55 11.22 5.27 -6.29
CA ALA A 55 11.96 6.52 -6.16
C ALA A 55 13.46 6.32 -6.40
N ALA A 56 14.07 5.30 -5.76
CA ALA A 56 15.47 4.95 -5.99
C ALA A 56 15.74 4.64 -7.48
N THR A 57 14.86 3.85 -8.11
CA THR A 57 14.99 3.49 -9.53
C THR A 57 14.84 4.72 -10.44
N ALA A 58 13.85 5.57 -10.19
CA ALA A 58 13.63 6.80 -10.95
C ALA A 58 14.79 7.79 -10.82
N ASN A 59 15.42 7.88 -9.64
CA ASN A 59 16.58 8.73 -9.40
C ASN A 59 17.83 8.19 -10.11
N SER A 60 18.09 6.89 -10.01
CA SER A 60 19.21 6.29 -10.76
C SER A 60 19.02 6.40 -12.28
N ALA A 61 17.79 6.24 -12.79
CA ALA A 61 17.49 6.47 -14.20
C ALA A 61 17.74 7.94 -14.61
N TYR A 62 17.39 8.89 -13.74
CA TYR A 62 17.68 10.32 -13.96
C TYR A 62 19.19 10.58 -14.00
N GLU A 63 19.95 10.16 -13.00
CA GLU A 63 21.41 10.36 -12.95
C GLU A 63 22.12 9.75 -14.17
N PHE A 64 21.67 8.57 -14.60
CA PHE A 64 22.21 7.95 -15.80
C PHE A 64 21.81 8.72 -17.07
N SER A 65 20.57 9.19 -17.16
CA SER A 65 20.09 10.06 -18.24
C SER A 65 20.93 11.34 -18.38
N GLU A 66 21.24 12.01 -17.26
CA GLU A 66 22.13 13.18 -17.23
C GLU A 66 23.53 12.84 -17.76
N SER A 67 24.10 11.73 -17.28
CA SER A 67 25.43 11.25 -17.71
C SER A 67 25.47 10.95 -19.21
N LEU A 68 24.43 10.33 -19.76
CA LEU A 68 24.29 10.08 -21.20
C LEU A 68 24.16 11.38 -22.00
N ARG A 69 23.45 12.38 -21.46
CA ARG A 69 23.31 13.69 -22.11
C ARG A 69 24.65 14.41 -22.19
N GLU A 70 25.39 14.45 -21.08
CA GLU A 70 26.72 15.07 -21.01
C GLU A 70 27.69 14.39 -21.98
N MET A 71 27.78 13.06 -21.93
CA MET A 71 28.63 12.28 -22.83
C MET A 71 28.23 12.46 -24.31
N GLY A 72 26.93 12.41 -24.60
CA GLY A 72 26.39 12.57 -25.95
C GLY A 72 26.73 13.94 -26.53
N THR A 73 26.55 15.00 -25.73
CA THR A 73 26.86 16.38 -26.12
C THR A 73 28.37 16.54 -26.34
N PHE A 74 29.19 16.07 -25.40
CA PHE A 74 30.64 16.11 -25.51
C PHE A 74 31.17 15.42 -26.79
N LEU A 75 30.64 14.23 -27.11
CA LEU A 75 31.05 13.50 -28.32
C LEU A 75 30.66 14.25 -29.61
N LEU A 76 29.50 14.90 -29.62
CA LEU A 76 29.06 15.70 -30.77
C LEU A 76 29.90 16.97 -30.93
N GLU A 77 30.24 17.65 -29.84
CA GLU A 77 31.16 18.79 -29.84
C GLU A 77 32.56 18.37 -30.33
N LYS A 78 33.06 17.24 -29.84
CA LYS A 78 34.37 16.69 -30.24
C LYS A 78 34.41 16.35 -31.74
N THR A 79 33.29 15.90 -32.30
CA THR A 79 33.15 15.64 -33.73
C THR A 79 33.37 16.90 -34.57
N ALA A 80 32.87 18.05 -34.13
CA ALA A 80 33.01 19.32 -34.86
C ALA A 80 34.45 19.86 -34.87
N LEU A 81 35.29 19.39 -33.95
CA LEU A 81 36.68 19.81 -33.79
C LEU A 81 37.68 18.78 -34.35
N ASN A 82 37.20 17.70 -34.99
CA ASN A 82 38.06 16.61 -35.44
C ASN A 82 38.36 16.74 -36.93
N ASP A 83 39.64 16.86 -37.27
CA ASP A 83 40.13 16.94 -38.65
C ASP A 83 40.15 15.56 -39.34
N ASP A 84 40.08 14.46 -38.57
CA ASP A 84 39.96 13.10 -39.10
C ASP A 84 38.49 12.76 -39.43
N GLU A 85 38.20 12.63 -40.72
CA GLU A 85 36.84 12.44 -41.24
C GLU A 85 36.17 11.17 -40.70
N GLU A 86 36.90 10.05 -40.63
CA GLU A 86 36.34 8.77 -40.20
C GLU A 86 36.09 8.73 -38.68
N SER A 87 37.06 9.18 -37.86
CA SER A 87 36.85 9.28 -36.41
C SER A 87 35.74 10.27 -36.07
N GLY A 88 35.63 11.40 -36.79
CA GLY A 88 34.52 12.34 -36.65
C GLY A 88 33.16 11.68 -36.90
N LYS A 89 33.01 10.92 -37.99
CA LYS A 89 31.76 10.18 -38.28
C LYS A 89 31.40 9.20 -37.16
N VAL A 90 32.38 8.46 -36.62
CA VAL A 90 32.15 7.48 -35.55
C VAL A 90 31.73 8.18 -34.25
N LEU A 91 32.45 9.22 -33.82
CA LEU A 91 32.11 9.99 -32.62
C LEU A 91 30.71 10.61 -32.73
N GLY A 92 30.35 11.15 -33.89
CA GLY A 92 29.04 11.72 -34.14
C GLY A 92 27.92 10.68 -34.05
N LYS A 93 28.14 9.45 -34.56
CA LYS A 93 27.18 8.34 -34.41
C LYS A 93 27.04 7.95 -32.95
N LEU A 94 28.16 7.79 -32.23
CA LEU A 94 28.15 7.43 -30.82
C LEU A 94 27.41 8.47 -29.98
N GLY A 95 27.70 9.77 -30.17
CA GLY A 95 27.04 10.86 -29.45
C GLY A 95 25.52 10.88 -29.67
N ARG A 96 25.06 10.66 -30.92
CA ARG A 96 23.62 10.55 -31.20
C ARG A 96 22.96 9.35 -30.51
N VAL A 97 23.62 8.20 -30.46
CA VAL A 97 23.12 7.02 -29.73
C VAL A 97 23.00 7.31 -28.23
N GLN A 98 23.99 7.99 -27.62
CA GLN A 98 23.89 8.41 -26.22
C GLN A 98 22.64 9.27 -25.96
N LEU A 99 22.38 10.27 -26.83
CA LEU A 99 21.18 11.11 -26.72
C LEU A 99 19.87 10.35 -26.98
N GLN A 100 19.88 9.29 -27.79
CA GLN A 100 18.71 8.42 -27.96
C GLN A 100 18.44 7.57 -26.71
N LEU A 101 19.49 7.02 -26.09
CA LEU A 101 19.38 6.28 -24.83
C LEU A 101 18.90 7.17 -23.68
N GLN A 102 19.38 8.41 -23.63
CA GLN A 102 18.93 9.45 -22.69
C GLN A 102 17.40 9.65 -22.75
N LYS A 103 16.85 9.85 -23.96
CA LYS A 103 15.40 9.97 -24.16
C LYS A 103 14.62 8.72 -23.71
N LEU A 104 15.20 7.54 -23.91
CA LEU A 104 14.57 6.29 -23.47
C LEU A 104 14.49 6.22 -21.93
N LEU A 105 15.54 6.63 -21.23
CA LEU A 105 15.54 6.68 -19.76
C LEU A 105 14.57 7.74 -19.21
N ASP A 106 14.46 8.90 -19.86
CA ASP A 106 13.50 9.93 -19.47
C ASP A 106 12.05 9.41 -19.58
N ASN A 107 11.76 8.69 -20.67
CA ASN A 107 10.47 8.02 -20.84
C ASN A 107 10.26 6.93 -19.79
N TYR A 108 11.27 6.09 -19.55
CA TYR A 108 11.21 5.04 -18.52
C TYR A 108 10.92 5.62 -17.13
N ARG A 109 11.59 6.72 -16.76
CA ARG A 109 11.32 7.45 -15.50
C ARG A 109 9.89 7.97 -15.44
N SER A 110 9.40 8.56 -16.53
CA SER A 110 8.01 9.02 -16.62
C SER A 110 7.02 7.86 -16.45
N HIS A 111 7.33 6.70 -17.02
CA HIS A 111 6.53 5.48 -16.83
C HIS A 111 6.52 5.01 -15.37
N ILE A 112 7.66 4.97 -14.68
CA ILE A 112 7.70 4.62 -13.24
C ILE A 112 6.73 5.50 -12.45
N ILE A 113 6.74 6.82 -12.70
CA ILE A 113 5.86 7.75 -12.00
C ILE A 113 4.38 7.44 -12.31
N LEU A 114 4.04 7.29 -13.59
CA LEU A 114 2.66 7.10 -14.03
C LEU A 114 2.07 5.73 -13.67
N THR A 115 2.88 4.67 -13.67
CA THR A 115 2.38 3.30 -13.54
C THR A 115 2.70 2.64 -12.20
N ILE A 116 3.62 3.22 -11.41
CA ILE A 116 4.00 2.69 -10.10
C ILE A 116 3.74 3.73 -9.01
N THR A 117 4.37 4.91 -9.09
CA THR A 117 4.28 5.91 -8.02
C THR A 117 2.86 6.42 -7.81
N ASN A 118 2.21 6.97 -8.85
CA ASN A 118 0.89 7.55 -8.72
C ASN A 118 -0.17 6.52 -8.26
N PRO A 119 -0.24 5.29 -8.84
CA PRO A 119 -1.19 4.29 -8.36
C PRO A 119 -0.92 3.85 -6.91
N ALA A 120 0.35 3.65 -6.53
CA ALA A 120 0.70 3.25 -5.17
C ALA A 120 0.38 4.35 -4.14
N GLU A 121 0.63 5.62 -4.46
CA GLU A 121 0.23 6.75 -3.60
C GLU A 121 -1.30 6.86 -3.46
N SER A 122 -2.05 6.65 -4.54
CA SER A 122 -3.52 6.62 -4.50
C SER A 122 -4.03 5.51 -3.57
N LEU A 123 -3.51 4.29 -3.75
CA LEU A 123 -3.87 3.14 -2.92
C LEU A 123 -3.48 3.34 -1.45
N LEU A 124 -2.34 3.99 -1.18
CA LEU A 124 -1.93 4.32 0.18
C LEU A 124 -2.88 5.34 0.84
N ASN A 125 -3.41 6.29 0.07
CA ASN A 125 -4.40 7.24 0.58
C ASN A 125 -5.77 6.58 0.84
N GLU A 126 -6.19 5.67 -0.04
CA GLU A 126 -7.39 4.85 0.18
C GLU A 126 -7.22 3.98 1.42
N LEU A 127 -6.06 3.34 1.59
CA LEU A 127 -5.75 2.51 2.76
C LEU A 127 -5.83 3.29 4.06
N ARG A 128 -5.31 4.53 4.11
CA ARG A 128 -5.46 5.42 5.28
C ARG A 128 -6.91 5.68 5.63
N THR A 129 -7.77 5.88 4.63
CA THR A 129 -9.21 6.08 4.86
C THR A 129 -9.85 4.84 5.50
N VAL A 130 -9.45 3.64 5.06
CA VAL A 130 -9.92 2.38 5.65
C VAL A 130 -9.41 2.20 7.08
N GLU A 131 -8.14 2.54 7.33
CA GLU A 131 -7.56 2.52 8.67
C GLU A 131 -8.35 3.41 9.64
N ASP A 132 -8.70 4.63 9.23
CA ASP A 132 -9.50 5.57 10.03
C ASP A 132 -10.89 5.00 10.39
N ILE A 133 -11.59 4.43 9.41
CA ILE A 133 -12.90 3.78 9.64
C ILE A 133 -12.78 2.57 10.58
N SER A 134 -11.68 1.81 10.47
CA SER A 134 -11.40 0.67 11.33
C SER A 134 -11.08 1.08 12.77
N TYR A 135 -10.39 2.20 12.99
CA TYR A 135 -10.23 2.77 14.33
C TYR A 135 -11.57 3.12 14.96
N ASP A 136 -12.44 3.83 14.25
CA ASP A 136 -13.78 4.21 14.74
C ASP A 136 -14.63 2.98 15.10
N SER A 137 -14.63 1.96 14.22
CA SER A 137 -15.33 0.70 14.45
C SER A 137 -14.84 -0.04 15.70
N ARG A 138 -13.52 -0.03 15.95
CA ARG A 138 -12.94 -0.62 17.17
C ARG A 138 -13.35 0.15 18.43
N PHE A 139 -13.41 1.48 18.38
CA PHE A 139 -13.91 2.28 19.50
C PHE A 139 -15.37 1.97 19.84
N GLU A 140 -16.23 1.84 18.83
CA GLU A 140 -17.64 1.50 19.04
C GLU A 140 -17.84 0.10 19.63
N LEU A 141 -17.06 -0.90 19.21
CA LEU A 141 -17.11 -2.24 19.82
C LEU A 141 -16.64 -2.24 21.27
N ILE A 142 -15.60 -1.48 21.60
CA ILE A 142 -15.14 -1.32 22.99
C ILE A 142 -16.25 -0.67 23.84
N ARG A 143 -16.91 0.35 23.30
CA ARG A 143 -18.05 1.00 23.97
C ARG A 143 -19.18 0.00 24.22
N GLN A 144 -19.58 -0.78 23.21
CA GLN A 144 -20.59 -1.83 23.35
C GLN A 144 -20.22 -2.87 24.40
N ALA A 145 -18.95 -3.29 24.45
CA ALA A 145 -18.47 -4.24 25.45
C ALA A 145 -18.53 -3.65 26.88
N ILE A 146 -18.15 -2.38 27.06
CA ILE A 146 -18.25 -1.68 28.35
C ILE A 146 -19.71 -1.56 28.81
N ASP A 147 -20.61 -1.18 27.90
CA ASP A 147 -22.04 -1.05 28.20
C ASP A 147 -22.68 -2.40 28.54
N ALA A 148 -22.28 -3.48 27.84
CA ALA A 148 -22.69 -4.84 28.15
C ALA A 148 -22.22 -5.30 29.54
N VAL A 149 -21.01 -4.94 29.98
CA VAL A 149 -20.52 -5.23 31.33
C VAL A 149 -21.25 -4.38 32.39
N ARG A 150 -21.58 -3.12 32.09
CA ARG A 150 -22.27 -2.21 33.03
C ARG A 150 -23.75 -2.55 33.21
N GLY A 151 -24.46 -2.97 32.17
CA GLY A 151 -25.88 -3.37 32.23
C GLY A 151 -26.15 -4.71 32.91
N VAL A 152 -25.11 -5.34 33.47
CA VAL A 152 -25.17 -6.65 34.15
C VAL A 152 -25.16 -6.53 35.69
N ASN A 153 -24.96 -5.32 36.23
CA ASN A 153 -25.05 -5.03 37.67
C ASN A 153 -26.41 -4.41 38.05
#